data_AF-A0A6I5WUB1-F1
#
_entry.id   AF-A0A6I5WUB1-F1
#
_cell.length_a   1.000
_cell.length_b   1.000
_cell.length_c   1.000
_cell.angle_alpha   90.00
_cell.angle_beta   90.00
_cell.angle_gamma   90.00
#
_symmetry.space_group_name_H-M   'P 1'
#
loop_
_entity.id
_entity.type
_entity.pdbx_description
1 polymer ?
#
loop_
_entity_poly.entity_id
_entity_poly.type
_entity_poly.pdbx_seq_one_letter_code
_entity_poly.pdbx_strand_id
1 'polypeptide(L)'
;MPHESRIVTCANPLDPHALDGIPLQPRSGDFDAVCPVCAGHGQWNCEYDLVSQRSKRCMCPKCDGRGWIETGDDMVPSPDIELSADGDPMWVTRLEPSDDRE
;
A
#
# COMPACT_ATOMS: atom_id res chain seq x y z
N MET A 1 9.84 34.55 -21.03
CA MET A 1 10.30 33.65 -19.96
C MET A 1 9.15 32.67 -19.69
N PRO A 2 9.22 31.40 -20.10
CA PRO A 2 8.23 30.44 -19.62
C PRO A 2 8.39 30.36 -18.10
N HIS A 3 7.29 30.51 -17.38
CA HIS A 3 7.29 30.37 -15.93
C HIS A 3 7.84 28.98 -15.60
N GLU A 4 8.82 28.92 -14.69
CA GLU A 4 9.33 27.67 -14.13
C GLU A 4 8.15 26.78 -13.74
N SER A 5 8.16 25.51 -14.15
CA SER A 5 7.00 24.64 -14.02
C SER A 5 6.66 24.45 -12.55
N ARG A 6 5.61 25.17 -12.11
CA ARG A 6 5.04 25.15 -10.75
C ARG A 6 4.57 23.76 -10.30
N ILE A 7 4.27 22.88 -11.27
CA ILE A 7 3.79 21.52 -11.04
C ILE A 7 4.97 20.57 -11.19
N VAL A 8 5.25 19.85 -10.10
CA VAL A 8 6.20 18.74 -10.05
C VAL A 8 5.43 17.45 -10.33
N THR A 9 5.95 16.62 -11.22
CA THR A 9 5.44 15.26 -11.45
C THR A 9 6.35 14.28 -10.75
N CYS A 10 5.78 13.39 -9.93
CA CYS A 10 6.51 12.29 -9.32
C CYS A 10 6.18 11.01 -10.07
N ALA A 11 7.19 10.19 -10.32
CA ALA A 11 7.07 8.86 -10.89
C ALA A 11 6.82 7.79 -9.81
N ASN A 12 7.29 8.01 -8.58
CA ASN A 12 7.16 7.03 -7.50
C ASN A 12 7.09 7.69 -6.09
N PRO A 13 6.72 6.94 -5.05
CA PRO A 13 6.57 7.45 -3.68
C PRO A 13 7.85 7.95 -3.00
N LEU A 14 9.02 7.66 -3.57
CA LEU A 14 10.32 8.06 -3.03
C LEU A 14 10.82 9.39 -3.64
N ASP A 15 10.11 9.91 -4.64
CA ASP A 15 10.51 11.15 -5.30
C ASP A 15 10.35 12.37 -4.37
N PRO A 16 11.16 13.43 -4.57
CA PRO A 16 10.95 14.69 -3.87
C PRO A 16 9.52 15.20 -4.07
N HIS A 17 8.89 15.65 -2.99
CA HIS A 17 7.49 16.11 -2.94
C HIS A 17 6.40 15.03 -3.10
N ALA A 18 6.77 13.75 -3.24
CA ALA A 18 5.79 12.67 -3.33
C ALA A 18 4.93 12.51 -2.06
N LEU A 19 5.42 12.95 -0.90
CA LEU A 19 4.70 12.82 0.38
C LEU A 19 4.25 14.17 0.97
N ASP A 20 4.53 15.28 0.28
CA ASP A 20 4.23 16.63 0.78
C ASP A 20 2.73 16.85 0.98
N GLY A 21 2.37 17.33 2.17
CA GLY A 21 0.97 17.61 2.53
C GLY A 21 0.08 16.36 2.62
N ILE A 22 0.66 15.17 2.68
CA ILE A 22 -0.06 13.92 2.91
C ILE A 22 0.10 13.54 4.39
N PRO A 23 -0.99 13.39 5.17
CA PRO A 23 -0.88 12.96 6.56
C PRO A 23 -0.48 11.48 6.63
N LEU A 24 0.13 11.08 7.74
CA LEU A 24 0.28 9.67 8.08
C LEU A 24 -1.10 9.08 8.39
N GLN A 25 -1.33 7.83 7.97
CA GLN A 25 -2.55 7.12 8.31
C GLN A 25 -2.53 6.73 9.80
N PRO A 26 -3.69 6.73 10.49
CA PRO A 26 -3.76 6.16 11.83
C PRO A 26 -3.38 4.67 11.77
N ARG A 27 -2.71 4.18 12.81
CA ARG A 27 -2.33 2.77 12.92
C ARG A 27 -3.57 1.89 13.05
N SER A 28 -3.65 0.82 12.26
CA SER A 28 -4.79 -0.10 12.24
C SER A 28 -4.66 -1.29 13.20
N GLY A 29 -3.45 -1.79 13.46
CA GLY A 29 -3.21 -2.99 14.27
C GLY A 29 -1.93 -2.97 15.11
N ASP A 30 -1.87 -3.82 16.12
CA ASP A 30 -0.75 -3.90 17.08
C ASP A 30 0.52 -4.50 16.47
N PHE A 31 0.37 -5.34 15.44
CA PHE A 31 1.46 -5.99 14.69
C PHE A 31 1.68 -5.37 13.30
N ASP A 32 1.08 -4.21 13.03
CA ASP A 32 1.29 -3.50 11.79
C ASP A 32 2.64 -2.79 11.81
N ALA A 33 3.42 -2.97 10.75
CA ALA A 33 4.59 -2.13 10.47
C ALA A 33 4.26 -1.05 9.46
N VAL A 34 5.00 0.05 9.51
CA VAL A 34 4.90 1.14 8.55
C VAL A 34 5.29 0.61 7.17
N CYS A 35 4.48 0.88 6.14
CA CYS A 35 4.84 0.53 4.77
C CYS A 35 6.15 1.22 4.38
N PRO A 36 7.21 0.50 3.97
CA PRO A 36 8.52 1.09 3.70
C PRO A 36 8.56 1.92 2.41
N VAL A 37 7.56 1.78 1.53
CA VAL A 37 7.49 2.51 0.26
C VAL A 37 6.85 3.88 0.44
N CYS A 38 5.70 3.93 1.11
CA CYS A 38 4.97 5.19 1.32
C CYS A 38 5.14 5.74 2.74
N ALA A 39 6.03 5.18 3.55
CA ALA A 39 6.34 5.61 4.91
C ALA A 39 5.12 5.84 5.83
N GLY A 40 4.03 5.09 5.66
CA GLY A 40 2.83 5.26 6.50
C GLY A 40 1.73 6.13 5.90
N HIS A 41 1.95 6.72 4.72
CA HIS A 41 1.00 7.65 4.11
C HIS A 41 -0.14 6.97 3.34
N GLY A 42 0.07 5.75 2.87
CA GLY A 42 -0.88 4.96 2.04
C GLY A 42 -1.04 5.49 0.61
N GLN A 43 -0.73 6.76 0.37
CA GLN A 43 -0.82 7.44 -0.92
C GLN A 43 0.38 8.36 -1.11
N TRP A 44 0.58 8.80 -2.34
CA TRP A 44 1.67 9.70 -2.75
C TRP A 44 1.20 10.64 -3.86
N ASN A 45 1.82 11.80 -4.00
CA ASN A 45 1.51 12.80 -5.02
C ASN A 45 2.10 12.36 -6.37
N CYS A 46 1.27 12.10 -7.38
CA CYS A 46 1.76 11.94 -8.76
C CYS A 46 1.97 13.31 -9.45
N GLU A 47 1.22 14.32 -9.01
CA GLU A 47 1.48 15.72 -9.33
C GLU A 47 1.34 16.57 -8.06
N TYR A 48 2.30 17.46 -7.81
CA TYR A 48 2.26 18.40 -6.69
C TYR A 48 2.54 19.83 -7.14
N ASP A 49 1.71 20.75 -6.69
CA ASP A 49 1.80 22.16 -7.01
C ASP A 49 2.49 22.93 -5.88
N LEU A 50 3.73 23.38 -6.11
CA LEU A 50 4.57 23.97 -5.05
C LEU A 50 4.03 25.29 -4.48
N VAL A 51 3.17 25.99 -5.22
CA VAL A 51 2.65 27.31 -4.81
C VAL A 51 1.32 27.18 -4.10
N SER A 52 0.40 26.38 -4.65
CA SER A 52 -0.94 26.22 -4.08
C SER A 52 -1.06 25.02 -3.14
N GLN A 53 -0.03 24.17 -3.07
CA GLN A 53 0.02 22.92 -2.30
C GLN A 53 -1.10 21.93 -2.66
N ARG A 54 -1.71 22.10 -3.84
CA ARG A 54 -2.69 21.17 -4.40
C ARG A 54 -1.96 19.96 -4.97
N SER A 55 -2.58 18.79 -4.88
CA SER A 55 -2.01 17.53 -5.34
C SER A 55 -2.99 16.70 -6.13
N LYS A 56 -2.47 15.91 -7.08
CA LYS A 56 -3.10 14.68 -7.55
C LYS A 56 -2.36 13.52 -6.91
N ARG A 57 -3.11 12.54 -6.38
CA ARG A 57 -2.55 11.45 -5.58
C ARG A 57 -2.83 10.10 -6.21
N CYS A 58 -1.90 9.18 -6.03
CA CYS A 58 -2.02 7.77 -6.36
C CYS A 58 -1.95 6.94 -5.07
N MET A 59 -2.62 5.78 -5.08
CA MET A 59 -2.47 4.81 -4.00
C MET A 59 -1.07 4.20 -4.04
N CYS A 60 -0.52 3.88 -2.87
CA CYS A 60 0.70 3.12 -2.77
C CYS A 60 0.44 1.69 -3.29
N PRO A 61 1.17 1.21 -4.30
CA PRO A 61 0.93 -0.12 -4.87
C PRO A 61 1.35 -1.26 -3.92
N LYS A 62 2.17 -0.97 -2.90
CA LYS A 62 2.65 -1.97 -1.95
C LYS A 62 1.63 -2.30 -0.86
N CYS A 63 1.10 -1.28 -0.19
CA CYS A 63 0.15 -1.45 0.92
C CYS A 63 -1.30 -1.22 0.50
N ASP A 64 -1.56 -1.07 -0.80
CA ASP A 64 -2.88 -0.80 -1.39
C ASP A 64 -3.67 0.29 -0.66
N GLY A 65 -3.03 1.44 -0.42
CA GLY A 65 -3.68 2.57 0.25
C GLY A 65 -3.67 2.55 1.78
N ARG A 66 -3.29 1.43 2.43
CA ARG A 66 -3.39 1.28 3.89
C ARG A 66 -2.39 2.12 4.66
N GLY A 67 -1.19 2.32 4.12
CA GLY A 67 -0.05 2.93 4.82
C GLY A 67 0.72 1.98 5.73
N TRP A 68 0.11 0.83 6.04
CA TRP A 68 0.63 -0.18 6.94
C TRP A 68 0.68 -1.54 6.22
N ILE A 69 1.61 -2.38 6.65
CA ILE A 69 1.73 -3.78 6.24
C ILE A 69 1.56 -4.65 7.48
N GLU A 70 0.78 -5.71 7.38
CA GLU A 70 0.60 -6.64 8.48
C GLU A 70 1.87 -7.48 8.60
N THR A 71 2.58 -7.35 9.74
CA THR A 71 3.85 -8.07 9.95
C THR A 71 3.73 -9.26 10.91
N GLY A 72 2.50 -9.65 11.23
CA GLY A 72 2.25 -10.91 11.92
C GLY A 72 2.75 -12.08 11.09
N ASP A 73 3.36 -13.07 11.76
CA ASP A 73 3.58 -14.40 11.19
C ASP A 73 2.30 -15.25 11.25
N ASP A 74 1.17 -14.64 11.63
CA ASP A 74 -0.13 -15.29 11.63
C ASP A 74 -0.44 -15.76 10.21
N MET A 75 -0.77 -17.04 10.10
CA MET A 75 -1.18 -17.59 8.82
C MET A 75 -2.56 -17.04 8.46
N VAL A 76 -2.69 -16.55 7.23
CA VAL A 76 -3.93 -15.99 6.70
C VAL A 76 -4.78 -17.13 6.13
N PRO A 77 -6.09 -17.19 6.45
CA PRO A 77 -7.01 -18.15 5.84
C PRO A 77 -7.20 -17.86 4.34
N SER A 78 -6.72 -18.78 3.50
CA SER A 78 -6.80 -18.76 2.05
C SER A 78 -7.79 -19.85 1.58
N PRO A 79 -8.90 -19.50 0.91
CA PRO A 79 -9.84 -20.49 0.37
C PRO A 79 -9.18 -21.33 -0.73
N ASP A 80 -9.35 -22.65 -0.67
CA ASP A 80 -8.82 -23.57 -1.67
C ASP A 80 -9.78 -24.74 -1.94
N ILE A 81 -9.47 -25.56 -2.94
CA ILE A 81 -10.22 -26.75 -3.33
C ILE A 81 -9.29 -27.96 -3.31
N GLU A 82 -9.63 -28.94 -2.48
CA GLU A 82 -8.96 -30.24 -2.45
C GLU A 82 -9.93 -31.36 -2.82
N LEU A 83 -9.40 -32.52 -3.21
CA LEU A 83 -10.22 -33.70 -3.46
C LEU A 83 -10.47 -34.43 -2.13
N SER A 84 -11.72 -34.85 -1.92
CA SER A 84 -12.09 -35.76 -0.83
C SER A 84 -11.42 -37.13 -1.01
N ALA A 85 -11.51 -37.99 0.02
CA ALA A 85 -11.04 -39.37 -0.09
C ALA A 85 -11.72 -40.15 -1.23
N ASP A 86 -12.93 -39.72 -1.63
CA ASP A 86 -13.72 -40.31 -2.71
C ASP A 86 -13.46 -39.63 -4.08
N GLY A 87 -12.62 -38.59 -4.12
CA GLY A 87 -12.22 -37.89 -5.34
C GLY A 87 -13.11 -36.70 -5.73
N ASP A 88 -14.01 -36.26 -4.85
CA ASP A 88 -14.89 -35.11 -5.10
C ASP A 88 -14.24 -33.79 -4.65
N PRO A 89 -14.38 -32.68 -5.40
CA PRO A 89 -13.85 -31.39 -4.99
C PRO A 89 -14.59 -30.85 -3.77
N MET A 90 -13.84 -30.42 -2.76
CA MET A 90 -14.36 -29.80 -1.55
C MET A 90 -13.62 -28.50 -1.25
N TRP A 91 -14.38 -27.50 -0.79
CA TRP A 91 -13.82 -26.26 -0.28
C TRP A 91 -13.09 -26.53 1.04
N VAL A 92 -11.86 -26.06 1.12
CA VAL A 92 -11.03 -26.08 2.32
C VAL A 92 -10.49 -24.68 2.60
N THR A 93 -10.11 -24.42 3.83
CA THR A 93 -9.36 -23.22 4.19
C THR A 93 -7.93 -23.62 4.48
N ARG A 94 -7.00 -23.23 3.63
CA ARG A 94 -5.57 -23.34 3.91
C ARG A 94 -5.11 -22.15 4.73
N LEU A 95 -4.09 -22.36 5.54
CA LEU A 95 -3.44 -21.30 6.31
C LEU A 95 -2.11 -21.03 5.62
N GLU A 96 -1.97 -19.86 4.99
CA GLU A 96 -0.79 -19.48 4.19
C GLU A 96 -0.09 -18.27 4.83
N PRO A 97 1.24 -18.14 4.68
CA PRO A 97 1.94 -16.93 5.10
C PRO A 97 1.37 -15.71 4.37
N SER A 98 1.24 -14.59 5.08
CA SER A 98 0.83 -13.32 4.47
C SER A 98 1.79 -12.91 3.35
N ASP A 99 1.23 -12.49 2.21
CA ASP A 99 1.94 -11.93 1.05
C ASP A 99 2.32 -10.46 1.23
N ASP A 100 1.87 -9.81 2.31
CA ASP A 100 2.36 -8.50 2.75
C ASP A 100 3.86 -8.54 3.13
N ARG A 101 4.47 -9.74 3.18
CA ARG A 101 5.91 -9.97 3.28
C ARG A 101 6.61 -9.69 1.94
N GLU A 102 6.72 -8.43 1.51
CA GLU A 102 7.96 -7.83 0.95
C GLU A 102 7.81 -6.42 0.40
#